data_AF-A0A8C5MMA2-F1
#
_entry.id   AF-A0A8C5MMA2-F1
#
_cell.length_a   1.000
_cell.length_b   1.000
_cell.length_c   1.000
_cell.angle_alpha   90.00
_cell.angle_beta   90.00
_cell.angle_gamma   90.00
#
_symmetry.space_group_name_H-M   'P 1'
#
loop_
_entity.id
_entity.type
_entity.pdbx_description
1 polymer ?
#
loop_
_entity_poly.entity_id
_entity_poly.type
_entity_poly.pdbx_seq_one_letter_code
_entity_poly.pdbx_strand_id
1 'polypeptide(L)'
;IWYELLYIYIYIYIYIHIQPRVTSLGENEEQGCRVCKWRKQSKDFRLENIKSLILSKLRLKHPPNITLEVVNQLLPKAPPLQQILDQHEFQGDSFQHNAFLEEDEYHATTETVISMAQESKFIFLLF
;
A
#
# COMPACT_ATOMS: atom_id res chain seq x y z
N ILE A 1 -14.39 -29.14 -29.48
CA ILE A 1 -15.73 -28.58 -29.20
C ILE A 1 -15.83 -28.11 -27.75
N TRP A 2 -15.70 -28.98 -26.75
CA TRP A 2 -15.77 -28.59 -25.33
C TRP A 2 -14.71 -27.57 -24.90
N TYR A 3 -13.45 -27.72 -25.32
CA TYR A 3 -12.39 -26.75 -25.04
C TYR A 3 -12.60 -25.39 -25.71
N GLU A 4 -13.17 -25.36 -26.92
CA GLU A 4 -13.51 -24.12 -27.63
C GLU A 4 -14.63 -23.37 -26.90
N LEU A 5 -15.66 -24.09 -26.44
CA LEU A 5 -16.73 -23.50 -25.65
C LEU A 5 -16.23 -23.00 -24.29
N LEU A 6 -15.30 -23.72 -23.66
CA LEU A 6 -14.70 -23.32 -22.40
C LEU A 6 -13.78 -22.09 -22.57
N TYR A 7 -13.02 -22.03 -23.66
CA TYR A 7 -12.20 -20.87 -24.01
C TYR A 7 -13.05 -19.65 -24.33
N ILE A 8 -14.13 -19.80 -25.12
CA ILE A 8 -15.09 -18.74 -25.41
C ILE A 8 -15.78 -18.26 -24.13
N TYR A 9 -16.16 -19.16 -23.23
CA TYR A 9 -16.75 -18.82 -21.94
C TYR A 9 -15.79 -18.02 -21.06
N ILE A 10 -14.53 -18.47 -20.95
CA ILE A 10 -13.49 -17.75 -20.22
C ILE A 10 -13.20 -16.39 -20.87
N TYR A 11 -13.12 -16.33 -22.20
CA TYR A 11 -12.87 -15.08 -22.94
C TYR A 11 -14.02 -14.08 -22.77
N ILE A 12 -15.28 -14.53 -22.83
CA ILE A 12 -16.45 -13.69 -22.54
C ILE A 12 -16.43 -13.24 -21.08
N TYR A 13 -16.11 -14.12 -20.13
CA TYR A 13 -16.00 -13.78 -18.72
C TYR A 13 -14.92 -12.71 -18.48
N ILE A 14 -13.74 -12.87 -19.08
CA ILE A 14 -12.63 -11.92 -19.00
C ILE A 14 -12.97 -10.60 -19.71
N TYR A 15 -13.57 -10.65 -20.90
CA TYR A 15 -14.00 -9.48 -21.67
C TYR A 15 -15.08 -8.69 -20.92
N ILE A 16 -16.02 -9.39 -20.29
CA ILE A 16 -16.97 -8.79 -19.37
C ILE A 16 -16.23 -8.22 -18.17
N HIS A 17 -15.25 -8.88 -17.54
CA HIS A 17 -14.61 -8.37 -16.32
C HIS A 17 -13.63 -7.19 -16.54
N ILE A 18 -13.02 -7.09 -17.74
CA ILE A 18 -11.96 -6.13 -18.06
C ILE A 18 -12.46 -4.85 -18.73
N GLN A 19 -13.68 -4.79 -19.29
CA GLN A 19 -14.17 -3.55 -19.93
C GLN A 19 -14.19 -2.35 -18.95
N PRO A 20 -13.41 -1.28 -19.20
CA PRO A 20 -13.56 -0.01 -18.50
C PRO A 20 -14.69 0.76 -19.18
N ARG A 21 -15.89 0.76 -18.59
CA ARG A 21 -16.94 1.67 -19.03
C ARG A 21 -16.54 3.09 -18.63
N VAL A 22 -15.95 3.82 -19.58
CA VAL A 22 -15.74 5.26 -19.49
C VAL A 22 -17.13 5.89 -19.66
N THR A 23 -17.69 6.42 -18.58
CA THR A 23 -18.90 7.25 -18.65
C THR A 23 -18.58 8.59 -18.03
N SER A 24 -18.68 9.59 -18.88
CA SER A 24 -18.49 11.02 -18.66
C SER A 24 -19.42 11.60 -17.61
N LEU A 25 -19.01 12.76 -17.08
CA LEU A 25 -19.72 13.73 -16.24
C LEU A 25 -21.24 13.54 -16.09
N GLY A 26 -21.70 13.50 -14.84
CA GLY A 26 -23.06 13.90 -14.48
C GLY A 26 -23.84 12.85 -13.71
N GLU A 27 -23.88 13.04 -12.38
CA GLU A 27 -25.00 12.73 -11.47
C GLU A 27 -25.79 11.43 -11.76
N ASN A 28 -25.24 10.30 -11.32
CA ASN A 28 -25.98 9.10 -10.90
C ASN A 28 -24.99 8.22 -10.11
N GLU A 29 -24.96 8.35 -8.78
CA GLU A 29 -23.90 7.80 -7.91
C GLU A 29 -23.80 6.26 -7.83
N GLU A 30 -24.59 5.48 -8.57
CA GLU A 30 -24.55 4.02 -8.47
C GLU A 30 -24.38 3.24 -9.78
N GLN A 31 -24.24 3.90 -10.93
CA GLN A 31 -24.11 3.21 -12.22
C GLN A 31 -22.82 3.58 -12.96
N GLY A 32 -21.86 2.64 -12.94
CA GLY A 32 -21.06 2.39 -14.15
C GLY A 32 -19.57 2.09 -13.99
N CYS A 33 -18.91 2.49 -12.91
CA CYS A 33 -17.46 2.28 -12.80
C CYS A 33 -17.10 1.03 -11.96
N ARG A 34 -16.88 -0.12 -12.62
CA ARG A 34 -16.44 -1.36 -11.94
C ARG A 34 -15.11 -1.21 -11.21
N VAL A 35 -14.17 -0.45 -11.78
CA VAL A 35 -12.89 -0.17 -11.12
C VAL A 35 -13.10 0.66 -9.85
N CYS A 36 -14.02 1.63 -9.87
CA CYS A 36 -14.36 2.45 -8.71
C CYS A 36 -15.08 1.61 -7.63
N LYS A 37 -15.98 0.71 -8.04
CA LYS A 37 -16.62 -0.27 -7.14
C LYS A 37 -15.59 -1.19 -6.48
N TRP A 38 -14.65 -1.73 -7.26
CA TRP A 38 -13.57 -2.57 -6.73
C TRP A 38 -12.64 -1.79 -5.80
N ARG A 39 -12.26 -0.55 -6.16
CA ARG A 39 -11.46 0.33 -5.30
C ARG A 39 -12.19 0.64 -3.99
N LYS A 40 -13.49 0.92 -4.04
CA LYS A 40 -14.34 1.13 -2.86
C LYS A 40 -14.34 -0.11 -1.97
N GLN A 41 -14.64 -1.28 -2.55
CA GLN A 41 -14.63 -2.54 -1.81
C GLN A 41 -13.25 -2.88 -1.19
N SER A 42 -12.16 -2.64 -1.92
CA SER A 42 -10.80 -2.83 -1.43
C SER A 42 -10.47 -1.87 -0.28
N LYS A 43 -10.88 -0.60 -0.40
CA LYS A 43 -10.76 0.39 0.67
C LYS A 43 -11.54 -0.05 1.92
N ASP A 44 -12.79 -0.47 1.75
CA ASP A 44 -13.64 -0.91 2.86
C ASP A 44 -13.05 -2.13 3.57
N PHE A 45 -12.56 -3.12 2.81
CA PHE A 45 -11.85 -4.27 3.37
C PHE A 45 -10.60 -3.88 4.15
N ARG A 46 -9.79 -2.95 3.62
CA ARG A 46 -8.61 -2.42 4.32
C ARG A 46 -9.00 -1.71 5.61
N LEU A 47 -10.08 -0.93 5.60
CA LEU A 47 -10.57 -0.23 6.79
C LEU A 47 -10.99 -1.20 7.89
N GLU A 48 -11.72 -2.27 7.55
CA GLU A 48 -12.09 -3.29 8.52
C GLU A 48 -10.87 -4.03 9.08
N ASN A 49 -9.86 -4.30 8.24
CA ASN A 49 -8.61 -4.89 8.69
C ASN A 49 -7.80 -3.95 9.61
N ILE A 50 -7.76 -2.66 9.30
CA ILE A 50 -7.08 -1.67 10.17
C ILE A 50 -7.79 -1.59 11.52
N LYS A 51 -9.13 -1.55 11.54
CA LYS A 51 -9.91 -1.54 12.79
C LYS A 51 -9.60 -2.76 13.66
N SER A 52 -9.61 -3.96 13.07
CA SER A 52 -9.33 -5.19 13.83
C SER A 52 -7.87 -5.27 14.30
N LEU A 53 -6.92 -4.82 13.47
CA LEU A 53 -5.50 -4.76 13.84
C LEU A 53 -5.27 -3.83 15.02
N ILE A 54 -5.85 -2.64 15.02
CA ILE A 54 -5.73 -1.68 16.13
C ILE A 54 -6.30 -2.29 17.42
N LEU A 55 -7.49 -2.88 17.37
CA LEU A 55 -8.10 -3.53 18.54
C LEU A 55 -7.24 -4.69 19.06
N SER A 56 -6.70 -5.50 18.16
CA SER A 56 -5.79 -6.61 18.51
C SER A 56 -4.49 -6.11 19.17
N LYS A 57 -3.86 -5.07 18.61
CA LYS A 57 -2.64 -4.45 19.16
C LYS A 57 -2.88 -3.84 20.54
N LEU A 58 -4.03 -3.21 20.75
CA LEU A 58 -4.44 -2.67 22.05
C LEU A 58 -4.98 -3.75 23.01
N ARG A 59 -5.10 -5.01 22.56
CA ARG A 59 -5.68 -6.13 23.32
C ARG A 59 -7.13 -5.88 23.76
N LEU A 60 -7.88 -5.11 22.98
CA LEU A 60 -9.27 -4.76 23.24
C LEU A 60 -10.21 -5.67 22.43
N LYS A 61 -11.30 -6.11 23.05
CA LYS A 61 -12.33 -6.93 22.38
C LYS A 61 -13.30 -6.09 21.53
N HIS A 62 -13.60 -4.90 22.00
CA HIS A 62 -14.51 -3.94 21.37
C HIS A 62 -13.95 -2.53 21.55
N PRO A 63 -14.27 -1.58 20.65
CA PRO A 63 -13.91 -0.19 20.86
C PRO A 63 -14.53 0.31 22.17
N PRO A 64 -13.80 1.08 22.98
CA PRO A 64 -14.35 1.64 24.20
C PRO A 64 -15.49 2.59 23.83
N ASN A 65 -16.67 2.35 24.39
CA ASN A 65 -17.85 3.19 24.18
C ASN A 65 -17.72 4.47 25.04
N ILE A 66 -16.81 5.36 24.65
CA ILE A 66 -16.58 6.65 25.31
C ILE A 66 -17.00 7.78 24.36
N THR A 67 -17.82 8.71 24.86
CA THR A 67 -18.16 9.93 24.14
C THR A 67 -17.04 10.96 24.30
N LEU A 68 -16.93 11.89 23.33
CA LEU A 68 -15.90 12.94 23.33
C LEU A 68 -15.86 13.75 24.64
N GLU A 69 -17.02 13.93 25.28
CA GLU A 69 -17.15 14.65 26.56
C GLU A 69 -16.54 13.88 27.73
N VAL A 70 -16.72 12.57 27.77
CA VAL A 70 -16.13 11.69 28.78
C VAL A 70 -14.63 11.56 28.55
N VAL A 71 -14.15 11.57 27.31
CA VAL A 71 -12.71 11.65 26.98
C VAL A 71 -12.08 12.92 27.59
N ASN A 72 -12.74 14.07 27.47
CA ASN A 72 -12.25 15.34 28.04
C ASN A 72 -12.29 15.39 29.57
N GLN A 73 -13.16 14.60 30.21
CA GLN A 73 -13.21 14.47 31.67
C GLN A 73 -12.22 13.41 32.20
N LEU A 74 -11.99 12.33 31.44
CA LEU A 74 -11.11 11.21 31.81
C LEU A 74 -9.64 11.45 31.44
N LEU A 75 -9.35 12.30 30.44
CA LEU A 75 -8.01 12.78 30.17
C LEU A 75 -7.72 13.98 31.08
N PRO A 76 -7.04 13.83 32.22
CA PRO A 76 -6.62 14.98 33.00
C PRO A 76 -5.72 15.86 32.13
N LYS A 77 -5.91 17.18 32.17
CA LYS A 77 -4.94 18.15 31.62
C LYS A 77 -3.69 18.21 32.50
N ALA A 78 -3.03 17.08 32.66
CA ALA A 78 -1.79 16.97 33.40
C ALA A 78 -0.64 17.47 32.50
N PRO A 79 0.27 18.33 33.00
CA PRO A 79 1.46 18.77 32.28
C PRO A 79 2.25 17.66 31.54
N PRO A 80 2.40 16.43 32.09
CA PRO A 80 3.14 15.37 31.38
C PRO A 80 2.42 14.76 30.16
N LEU A 81 1.09 14.89 30.03
CA LEU A 81 0.36 14.37 28.85
C LEU A 81 0.50 15.30 27.64
N GLN A 82 0.57 16.61 27.88
CA GLN A 82 0.79 17.60 26.83
C GLN A 82 2.15 17.38 26.16
N GLN A 83 3.21 17.11 26.93
CA GLN A 83 4.53 16.80 26.36
C GLN A 83 4.52 15.57 25.44
N ILE A 84 3.68 14.56 25.72
CA ILE A 84 3.55 13.37 24.86
C ILE A 84 2.73 13.71 23.61
N LEU A 85 1.68 14.51 23.73
CA LEU A 85 0.87 14.97 22.59
C LEU A 85 1.68 15.89 21.67
N ASP A 86 2.45 16.83 22.23
CA ASP A 86 3.35 17.75 21.51
C ASP A 86 4.44 16.97 20.74
N GLN A 87 4.92 15.83 21.26
CA GLN A 87 5.82 14.93 20.51
C GLN A 87 5.17 14.31 19.27
N HIS A 88 3.84 14.23 19.20
CA HIS A 88 3.08 13.65 18.09
C HIS A 88 2.48 14.71 17.14
N GLU A 89 2.61 16.01 17.42
CA GLU A 89 2.12 17.10 16.55
C GLU A 89 2.92 17.26 15.25
N PHE A 90 4.02 16.51 15.05
CA PHE A 90 4.92 16.65 13.91
C PHE A 90 4.95 15.48 12.89
N GLN A 91 3.95 14.62 12.88
CA GLN A 91 3.78 13.61 11.80
C GLN A 91 2.84 14.07 10.67
N GLY A 92 2.61 15.38 10.53
CA GLY A 92 1.79 15.95 9.46
C GLY A 92 2.51 16.07 8.12
N ASP A 93 3.78 16.49 8.13
CA ASP A 93 4.59 16.69 6.91
C ASP A 93 6.08 16.31 7.11
N SER A 94 6.44 15.74 8.26
CA SER A 94 7.74 15.08 8.32
C SER A 94 7.63 13.79 7.52
N PHE A 95 8.12 13.84 6.28
CA PHE A 95 8.98 12.78 5.80
C PHE A 95 10.12 12.66 6.83
N GLN A 96 9.82 12.11 8.02
CA GLN A 96 10.82 11.40 8.77
C GLN A 96 11.20 10.28 7.82
N HIS A 97 12.20 10.61 7.03
CA HIS A 97 13.20 9.73 6.51
C HIS A 97 13.85 9.05 7.73
N ASN A 98 13.06 8.26 8.46
CA ASN A 98 13.43 6.88 8.60
C ASN A 98 13.56 6.41 7.16
N ALA A 99 14.71 6.69 6.56
CA ALA A 99 15.36 5.68 5.78
C ALA A 99 15.37 4.46 6.68
N PHE A 100 14.26 3.70 6.64
CA PHE A 100 14.36 2.35 6.15
C PHE A 100 15.26 2.46 4.92
N LEU A 101 16.57 2.50 5.17
CA LEU A 101 17.48 1.76 4.34
C LEU A 101 16.82 0.39 4.38
N GLU A 102 16.02 0.08 3.37
CA GLU A 102 15.81 -1.31 3.03
C GLU A 102 17.24 -1.83 2.99
N GLU A 103 17.63 -2.60 4.01
CA GLU A 103 18.79 -3.45 3.84
C GLU A 103 18.50 -4.14 2.52
N ASP A 104 19.35 -3.93 1.53
CA ASP A 104 19.23 -4.46 0.18
C ASP A 104 19.37 -6.00 0.26
N GLU A 105 18.47 -6.68 0.98
CA GLU A 105 18.48 -8.10 1.29
C GLU A 105 18.22 -8.92 0.02
N TYR A 106 17.62 -8.29 -0.99
CA TYR A 106 17.33 -8.91 -2.28
C TYR A 106 18.51 -8.88 -3.27
N HIS A 107 19.43 -7.91 -3.16
CA HIS A 107 20.52 -7.75 -4.12
C HIS A 107 21.85 -8.19 -3.51
N ALA A 108 22.59 -9.05 -4.23
CA ALA A 108 23.92 -9.45 -3.78
C ALA A 108 24.86 -8.24 -3.74
N THR A 109 25.44 -7.97 -2.56
CA THR A 109 26.47 -6.96 -2.38
C THR A 109 27.83 -7.54 -2.79
N THR A 110 28.54 -6.85 -3.68
CA THR A 110 29.89 -7.29 -4.11
C THR A 110 30.94 -6.73 -3.15
N GLU A 111 31.62 -7.59 -2.40
CA GLU A 111 32.68 -7.15 -1.47
C GLU A 111 34.02 -6.85 -2.17
N THR A 112 34.36 -7.56 -3.25
CA THR A 112 35.63 -7.35 -3.97
C THR A 112 35.52 -7.76 -5.43
N VAL A 113 35.99 -6.89 -6.35
CA VAL A 113 36.11 -7.18 -7.79
C VAL A 113 37.59 -7.13 -8.18
N ILE A 114 38.09 -8.21 -8.77
CA ILE A 114 39.41 -8.25 -9.39
C ILE A 114 39.20 -8.54 -10.87
N SER A 115 39.47 -7.56 -11.73
CA SER A 115 39.42 -7.75 -13.19
C SER A 115 40.83 -8.01 -13.72
N MET A 116 40.94 -8.99 -14.61
CA MET A 116 42.18 -9.26 -15.35
C MET A 116 42.19 -8.48 -16.67
N ALA A 117 43.38 -8.20 -17.19
CA ALA A 117 43.54 -7.61 -18.52
C ALA A 117 43.04 -8.60 -19.59
N GLN A 118 42.18 -8.12 -20.49
CA GLN A 118 41.71 -8.92 -21.62
C GLN A 118 42.66 -8.76 -22.80
N GLU A 119 42.99 -9.86 -23.46
CA GLU A 119 43.79 -9.84 -24.70
C GLU A 119 43.07 -9.02 -25.79
N SER A 120 43.74 -7.98 -26.27
CA SER A 120 43.27 -7.17 -27.39
C SER A 120 43.43 -7.96 -28.69
N LYS A 121 42.31 -8.36 -29.29
CA LYS A 121 42.25 -9.01 -30.62
C LYS A 121 42.68 -8.10 -31.80
N PHE A 122 43.27 -6.93 -31.52
CA PHE A 122 43.69 -5.93 -32.50
C PHE A 122 45.13 -5.42 -32.27
N ILE A 123 46.04 -6.27 -31.81
CA ILE A 123 47.50 -5.98 -31.84
C ILE A 123 48.15 -6.39 -33.19
N PHE A 124 47.38 -6.80 -34.20
CA PHE A 124 47.89 -7.24 -35.51
C PHE A 124 47.65 -6.30 -36.69
N LEU A 125 47.54 -4.98 -36.47
CA LEU A 125 47.53 -3.98 -37.56
C LEU A 125 48.47 -2.80 -37.30
N LEU A 126 49.66 -3.06 -36.77
CA LEU A 126 50.79 -2.12 -36.85
C LEU A 126 52.12 -2.87 -37.06
N PHE A 127 52.16 -3.74 -38.07
CA PHE A 127 53.37 -4.10 -38.81
C PHE A 127 52.99 -4.36 -40.28
#